data_AF-A0AAV6MVF0-F1
#
_entry.id   AF-A0AAV6MVF0-F1
#
_cell.length_a   1.000
_cell.length_b   1.000
_cell.length_c   1.000
_cell.angle_alpha   90.00
_cell.angle_beta   90.00
_cell.angle_gamma   90.00
#
_symmetry.space_group_name_H-M   'P 1'
#
loop_
_entity.id
_entity.type
_entity.pdbx_description
1 polymer ?
#
loop_
_entity_poly.entity_id
_entity_poly.type
_entity_poly.pdbx_seq_one_letter_code
_entity_poly.pdbx_strand_id
1 'polypeptide(L)'
;MTGDGVNDAPALKRADIGIAVADATDAARSASDIVLTEPGLSVIVSAVLTSRAIFQRMKNYTIYAVSITIRIVLGFMLVALIWKFDFSPFMVLIIAILNDGTIMTISKDRVKPSPVPDSWKLKEIFATGVVLGTYMAIMSVIFFWLAIETNFFPSTFGVKPLKGIAEINSALYLQVSIISQALIFVTRSRSWSFVECPGYLLIIAFIAAQLVASLIAVYAEWDFARIKGIGWGWAGAIWVYSIVTYFPLDILKFTIRYALSGKAWDNMLDNKTAFTTKKDYGIGEREAQWATEQRTMHGLQPPETIFHESSSHEDHSEIAEQAKKRAEIARLRELHTLKGHVESVVKLKGLDIETIQQHYTV
;
A
#
# COMPACT_ATOMS: atom_id res chain seq x y z
N MET A 1 23.05 3.97 9.39
CA MET A 1 24.39 3.69 9.97
C MET A 1 24.35 3.99 11.46
N THR A 2 25.03 3.20 12.29
CA THR A 2 25.20 3.48 13.73
C THR A 2 26.62 3.91 14.01
N GLY A 3 26.84 4.82 14.96
CA GLY A 3 28.17 5.28 15.35
C GLY A 3 28.20 5.87 16.75
N ASP A 4 29.39 5.96 17.32
CA ASP A 4 29.63 6.46 18.68
C ASP A 4 30.78 7.48 18.74
N GLY A 5 31.77 7.37 17.85
CA GLY A 5 32.98 8.17 17.86
C GLY A 5 32.96 9.37 16.91
N VAL A 6 33.90 10.29 17.13
CA VAL A 6 34.17 11.45 16.24
C VAL A 6 34.49 10.99 14.80
N ASN A 7 35.10 9.81 14.66
CA ASN A 7 35.49 9.24 13.38
C ASN A 7 34.28 8.75 12.57
N ASP A 8 33.15 8.47 13.23
CA ASP A 8 31.92 8.03 12.57
C ASP A 8 31.11 9.20 12.01
N ALA A 9 31.40 10.43 12.43
CA ALA A 9 30.62 11.61 12.04
C ALA A 9 30.47 11.80 10.51
N PRO A 10 31.51 11.64 9.66
CA PRO A 10 31.34 11.75 8.21
C PRO A 10 30.42 10.66 7.64
N ALA A 11 30.47 9.47 8.22
CA ALA A 11 29.73 8.31 7.74
C ALA A 11 28.27 8.32 8.22
N LEU A 12 28.02 8.78 9.46
CA LEU A 12 26.70 9.10 9.98
C LEU A 12 26.01 10.16 9.11
N LYS A 13 26.73 11.22 8.74
CA LYS A 13 26.18 12.29 7.90
C LYS A 13 25.96 11.91 6.44
N ARG A 14 26.71 10.92 5.93
CA ARG A 14 26.53 10.41 4.56
C ARG A 14 25.43 9.35 4.45
N ALA A 15 25.08 8.68 5.55
CA ALA A 15 24.05 7.68 5.56
C ALA A 15 22.65 8.31 5.35
N ASP A 16 21.72 7.54 4.78
CA ASP A 16 20.32 8.00 4.66
C ASP A 16 19.67 8.26 6.03
N ILE A 17 20.12 7.52 7.05
CA ILE A 17 19.76 7.72 8.46
C ILE A 17 21.01 7.41 9.31
N GLY A 18 21.57 8.43 9.96
CA GLY A 18 22.62 8.31 10.97
C GLY A 18 22.03 8.16 12.37
N ILE A 19 22.46 7.15 13.12
CA ILE A 19 22.01 6.86 14.49
C ILE A 19 23.19 6.93 15.46
N ALA A 20 23.18 7.87 16.40
CA ALA A 20 24.13 7.92 17.50
C ALA A 20 23.65 7.08 18.69
N VAL A 21 24.55 6.27 19.26
CA VAL A 21 24.28 5.48 20.47
C VAL A 21 24.20 6.39 21.72
N ALA A 22 23.56 5.96 22.79
CA ALA A 22 23.38 6.77 24.01
C ALA A 22 24.69 7.33 24.59
N ASP A 23 25.75 6.53 24.57
CA ASP A 23 27.08 6.92 25.07
C ASP A 23 27.98 7.53 23.98
N ALA A 24 27.41 7.92 22.82
CA ALA A 24 28.17 8.52 21.73
C ALA A 24 28.76 9.88 22.11
N THR A 25 29.87 10.23 21.48
CA THR A 25 30.49 11.56 21.58
C THR A 25 29.56 12.66 21.06
N ASP A 26 29.67 13.88 21.60
CA ASP A 26 28.83 15.02 21.18
C ASP A 26 28.97 15.34 19.69
N ALA A 27 30.15 15.06 19.12
CA ALA A 27 30.39 15.16 17.69
C ALA A 27 29.55 14.15 16.89
N ALA A 28 29.50 12.88 17.31
CA ALA A 28 28.68 11.86 16.68
C ALA A 28 27.18 12.16 16.83
N ARG A 29 26.73 12.63 18.01
CA ARG A 29 25.33 13.06 18.24
C ARG A 29 24.95 14.21 17.32
N SER A 30 25.82 15.21 17.18
CA SER A 30 25.59 16.39 16.31
C SER A 30 25.58 16.04 14.82
N ALA A 31 26.26 14.95 14.43
CA ALA A 31 26.30 14.48 13.05
C ALA A 31 25.16 13.50 12.70
N SER A 32 24.45 12.95 13.69
CA SER A 32 23.38 11.97 13.50
C SER A 32 21.99 12.59 13.35
N ASP A 33 21.08 11.90 12.66
CA ASP A 33 19.67 12.29 12.52
C ASP A 33 18.82 11.85 13.73
N ILE A 34 19.23 10.75 14.38
CA ILE A 34 18.56 10.17 15.55
C ILE A 34 19.61 9.89 16.62
N VAL A 35 19.33 10.34 17.85
CA VAL A 35 20.14 10.03 19.03
C VAL A 35 19.34 9.09 19.92
N LEU A 36 19.91 7.92 20.23
CA LEU A 36 19.31 6.98 21.17
C LEU A 36 19.56 7.47 22.60
N THR A 37 18.54 7.48 23.45
CA THR A 37 18.68 7.82 24.87
C THR A 37 18.93 6.59 25.74
N GLU A 38 18.71 5.40 25.19
CA GLU A 38 18.89 4.12 25.85
C GLU A 38 19.87 3.27 25.03
N PRO A 39 20.78 2.52 25.68
CA PRO A 39 21.70 1.63 24.97
C PRO A 39 20.96 0.38 24.46
N GLY A 40 21.47 -0.20 23.37
CA GLY A 40 21.07 -1.51 22.89
C GLY A 40 20.36 -1.53 21.53
N LEU A 41 20.61 -2.62 20.78
CA LEU A 41 20.03 -2.82 19.44
C LEU A 41 18.49 -2.93 19.46
N SER A 42 17.92 -3.38 20.58
CA SER A 42 16.47 -3.51 20.76
C SER A 42 15.72 -2.17 20.58
N VAL A 43 16.35 -1.06 20.98
CA VAL A 43 15.78 0.29 20.83
C VAL A 43 15.66 0.65 19.35
N ILE A 44 16.65 0.30 18.52
CA ILE A 44 16.63 0.54 17.07
C ILE A 44 15.50 -0.27 16.42
N VAL A 45 15.33 -1.54 16.80
CA VAL A 45 14.23 -2.38 16.28
C VAL A 45 12.88 -1.77 16.63
N SER A 46 12.70 -1.34 17.88
CA SER A 46 11.47 -0.70 18.37
C SER A 46 11.19 0.63 17.66
N ALA A 47 12.22 1.44 17.43
CA ALA A 47 12.14 2.69 16.67
C ALA A 47 11.73 2.44 15.21
N VAL A 48 12.32 1.44 14.55
CA VAL A 48 11.97 1.06 13.17
C VAL A 48 10.51 0.57 13.08
N LEU A 49 10.07 -0.26 14.02
CA LEU A 49 8.67 -0.74 14.05
C LEU A 49 7.68 0.41 14.26
N THR A 50 8.00 1.35 15.16
CA THR A 50 7.19 2.54 15.42
C THR A 50 7.15 3.47 14.21
N SER A 51 8.30 3.72 13.58
CA SER A 51 8.40 4.49 12.34
C SER A 51 7.54 3.88 11.22
N ARG A 52 7.58 2.56 11.02
CA ARG A 52 6.72 1.86 10.06
C ARG A 52 5.23 2.04 10.39
N ALA A 53 4.84 2.02 11.65
CA ALA A 53 3.45 2.26 12.03
C ALA A 53 3.00 3.69 11.72
N ILE A 54 3.84 4.70 12.00
CA ILE A 54 3.58 6.11 11.66
C ILE A 54 3.49 6.28 10.14
N PHE A 55 4.42 5.69 9.40
CA PHE A 55 4.45 5.75 7.93
C PHE A 55 3.17 5.17 7.31
N GLN A 56 2.63 4.08 7.86
CA GLN A 56 1.36 3.53 7.40
C GLN A 56 0.19 4.48 7.65
N ARG A 57 0.14 5.16 8.82
CA ARG A 57 -0.90 6.18 9.09
C ARG A 57 -0.83 7.32 8.07
N MET A 58 0.38 7.78 7.74
CA MET A 58 0.58 8.83 6.74
C MET A 58 0.10 8.39 5.35
N LYS A 59 0.45 7.19 4.89
CA LYS A 59 -0.02 6.66 3.60
C LYS A 59 -1.54 6.54 3.56
N ASN A 60 -2.15 5.98 4.61
CA ASN A 60 -3.60 5.81 4.70
C ASN A 60 -4.33 7.16 4.69
N TYR A 61 -3.78 8.16 5.38
CA TYR A 61 -4.29 9.53 5.35
C TYR A 61 -4.19 10.15 3.95
N THR A 62 -3.07 9.97 3.24
CA THR A 62 -2.93 10.50 1.87
C THR A 62 -3.95 9.87 0.92
N ILE A 63 -4.17 8.54 1.00
CA ILE A 63 -5.20 7.86 0.19
C ILE A 63 -6.58 8.47 0.48
N TYR A 64 -6.91 8.66 1.75
CA TYR A 64 -8.16 9.26 2.19
C TYR A 64 -8.34 10.70 1.66
N ALA A 65 -7.34 11.56 1.85
CA ALA A 65 -7.38 12.95 1.41
C ALA A 65 -7.59 13.07 -0.10
N VAL A 66 -6.85 12.27 -0.89
CA VAL A 66 -7.02 12.20 -2.35
C VAL A 66 -8.40 11.68 -2.73
N SER A 67 -8.92 10.67 -2.04
CA SER A 67 -10.23 10.11 -2.35
C SER A 67 -11.36 11.11 -2.14
N ILE A 68 -11.33 11.87 -1.03
CA ILE A 68 -12.36 12.86 -0.72
C ILE A 68 -12.32 14.02 -1.71
N THR A 69 -11.14 14.52 -2.08
CA THR A 69 -11.05 15.61 -3.05
C THR A 69 -11.62 15.19 -4.40
N ILE A 70 -11.28 13.99 -4.88
CA ILE A 70 -11.83 13.43 -6.11
C ILE A 70 -13.34 13.25 -6.00
N ARG A 71 -13.85 12.73 -4.87
CA ARG A 71 -15.29 12.57 -4.64
C ARG A 71 -16.03 13.90 -4.72
N ILE A 72 -15.59 14.91 -3.96
CA ILE A 72 -16.28 16.21 -3.86
C ILE A 72 -16.29 16.88 -5.23
N VAL A 73 -15.13 16.93 -5.90
CA VAL A 73 -15.00 17.56 -7.22
C VAL A 73 -15.85 16.83 -8.25
N LEU A 74 -15.67 15.51 -8.42
CA LEU A 74 -16.40 14.76 -9.45
C LEU A 74 -17.89 14.65 -9.12
N GLY A 75 -18.25 14.38 -7.86
CA GLY A 75 -19.63 14.15 -7.44
C GLY A 75 -20.51 15.38 -7.66
N PHE A 76 -20.10 16.55 -7.14
CA PHE A 76 -20.88 17.77 -7.32
C PHE A 76 -20.83 18.29 -8.76
N MET A 77 -19.69 18.13 -9.46
CA MET A 77 -19.60 18.47 -10.88
C MET A 77 -20.60 17.64 -11.72
N LEU A 78 -20.69 16.33 -11.49
CA LEU A 78 -21.61 15.47 -12.24
C LEU A 78 -23.07 15.78 -11.94
N VAL A 79 -23.42 16.03 -10.68
CA VAL A 79 -24.77 16.43 -10.28
C VAL A 79 -25.17 17.77 -10.94
N ALA A 80 -24.26 18.75 -10.94
CA ALA A 80 -24.49 20.03 -11.59
C ALA A 80 -24.60 19.91 -13.12
N LEU A 81 -23.78 19.06 -13.76
CA LEU A 81 -23.79 18.87 -15.21
C LEU A 81 -25.08 18.21 -15.70
N ILE A 82 -25.54 17.16 -15.01
CA ILE A 82 -26.65 16.31 -15.48
C ILE A 82 -28.01 16.94 -15.12
N TRP A 83 -28.17 17.45 -13.89
CA TRP A 83 -29.46 17.97 -13.39
C TRP A 83 -29.49 19.48 -13.19
N LYS A 84 -28.41 20.22 -13.53
CA LYS A 84 -28.31 21.66 -13.29
C LYS A 84 -28.61 22.04 -11.84
N PHE A 85 -28.19 21.17 -10.92
CA PHE A 85 -28.45 21.32 -9.50
C PHE A 85 -27.26 21.95 -8.78
N ASP A 86 -27.50 23.11 -8.18
CA ASP A 86 -26.49 23.85 -7.42
C ASP A 86 -26.53 23.45 -5.94
N PHE A 87 -25.55 22.65 -5.52
CA PHE A 87 -25.38 22.29 -4.12
C PHE A 87 -24.89 23.47 -3.28
N SER A 88 -25.39 23.58 -2.04
CA SER A 88 -25.05 24.66 -1.13
C SER A 88 -23.57 24.64 -0.72
N PRO A 89 -22.77 25.69 -1.02
CA PRO A 89 -21.36 25.76 -0.62
C PRO A 89 -21.17 25.73 0.89
N PHE A 90 -22.12 26.28 1.65
CA PHE A 90 -22.07 26.25 3.11
C PHE A 90 -22.15 24.82 3.66
N MET A 91 -22.90 23.93 3.01
CA MET A 91 -22.97 22.53 3.42
C MET A 91 -21.66 21.78 3.13
N VAL A 92 -20.96 22.14 2.06
CA VAL A 92 -19.60 21.63 1.80
C VAL A 92 -18.65 22.07 2.90
N LEU A 93 -18.76 23.32 3.37
CA LEU A 93 -17.98 23.82 4.50
C LEU A 93 -18.26 23.04 5.80
N ILE A 94 -19.53 22.74 6.10
CA ILE A 94 -19.88 21.92 7.27
C ILE A 94 -19.28 20.51 7.14
N ILE A 95 -19.34 19.89 5.97
CA ILE A 95 -18.69 18.59 5.71
C ILE A 95 -17.18 18.68 5.97
N ALA A 96 -16.52 19.74 5.48
CA ALA A 96 -15.08 19.93 5.68
C ALA A 96 -14.72 20.06 7.17
N ILE A 97 -15.44 20.90 7.92
CA ILE A 97 -15.20 21.09 9.36
C ILE A 97 -15.40 19.80 10.15
N LEU A 98 -16.47 19.05 9.86
CA LEU A 98 -16.73 17.76 10.51
C LEU A 98 -15.63 16.74 10.17
N ASN A 99 -15.21 16.69 8.91
CA ASN A 99 -14.13 15.80 8.49
C ASN A 99 -12.80 16.16 9.19
N ASP A 100 -12.41 17.43 9.22
CA ASP A 100 -11.17 17.87 9.87
C ASP A 100 -11.12 17.50 11.36
N GLY A 101 -12.24 17.69 12.06
CA GLY A 101 -12.36 17.26 13.46
C GLY A 101 -12.11 15.76 13.64
N THR A 102 -12.64 14.92 12.75
CA THR A 102 -12.41 13.46 12.79
C THR A 102 -11.00 13.07 12.35
N ILE A 103 -10.39 13.78 11.39
CA ILE A 103 -9.06 13.50 10.85
C ILE A 103 -7.98 13.59 11.94
N MET A 104 -8.11 14.50 12.90
CA MET A 104 -7.17 14.63 14.01
C MET A 104 -6.99 13.31 14.79
N THR A 105 -8.02 12.45 14.82
CA THR A 105 -7.97 11.15 15.49
C THR A 105 -7.12 10.10 14.77
N ILE A 106 -6.90 10.26 13.46
CA ILE A 106 -6.08 9.34 12.63
C ILE A 106 -4.62 9.31 13.14
N SER A 107 -4.13 10.44 13.65
CA SER A 107 -2.77 10.55 14.21
C SER A 107 -2.53 9.58 15.38
N LYS A 108 -3.57 9.34 16.19
CA LYS A 108 -3.56 8.48 17.39
C LYS A 108 -4.05 7.06 17.12
N ASP A 109 -4.27 6.72 15.85
CA ASP A 109 -4.94 5.48 15.50
C ASP A 109 -4.05 4.23 15.63
N ARG A 110 -4.63 3.08 15.96
CA ARG A 110 -3.90 1.81 16.05
C ARG A 110 -3.78 1.16 14.67
N VAL A 111 -2.63 1.32 14.03
CA VAL A 111 -2.32 0.74 12.72
C VAL A 111 -1.21 -0.32 12.85
N LYS A 112 -1.35 -1.43 12.12
CA LYS A 112 -0.34 -2.49 12.08
C LYS A 112 0.85 -2.05 11.23
N PRO A 113 2.10 -2.13 11.74
CA PRO A 113 3.28 -1.80 10.95
C PRO A 113 3.43 -2.76 9.76
N SER A 114 4.06 -2.29 8.70
CA SER A 114 4.38 -3.15 7.55
C SER A 114 5.46 -4.18 7.93
N PRO A 115 5.30 -5.47 7.57
CA PRO A 115 6.32 -6.48 7.85
C PRO A 115 7.59 -6.24 7.04
N VAL A 116 7.44 -5.71 5.82
CA VAL A 116 8.54 -5.34 4.93
C VAL A 116 8.76 -3.82 4.93
N PRO A 117 10.01 -3.35 4.70
CA PRO A 117 10.27 -1.95 4.37
C PRO A 117 9.39 -1.50 3.21
N ASP A 118 8.76 -0.36 3.36
CA ASP A 118 7.82 0.19 2.40
C ASP A 118 8.33 1.57 1.99
N SER A 119 8.24 1.90 0.70
CA SER A 119 8.65 3.18 0.15
C SER A 119 7.42 4.01 -0.23
N TRP A 120 7.60 5.34 -0.31
CA TRP A 120 6.48 6.24 -0.63
C TRP A 120 6.20 6.21 -2.14
N LYS A 121 5.44 5.22 -2.57
CA LYS A 121 4.99 5.10 -3.96
C LYS A 121 3.78 5.98 -4.22
N LEU A 122 4.02 7.26 -4.52
CA LEU A 122 2.97 8.25 -4.76
C LEU A 122 1.95 7.79 -5.81
N LYS A 123 2.41 7.23 -6.93
CA LYS A 123 1.53 6.78 -8.02
C LYS A 123 0.48 5.75 -7.56
N GLU A 124 0.89 4.78 -6.74
CA GLU A 124 -0.02 3.76 -6.20
C GLU A 124 -1.04 4.38 -5.21
N ILE A 125 -0.58 5.30 -4.36
CA ILE A 125 -1.41 6.03 -3.39
C ILE A 125 -2.47 6.87 -4.12
N PHE A 126 -2.06 7.64 -5.12
CA PHE A 126 -2.98 8.47 -5.92
C PHE A 126 -3.95 7.62 -6.73
N ALA A 127 -3.49 6.55 -7.38
CA ALA A 127 -4.36 5.66 -8.14
C ALA A 127 -5.44 5.02 -7.26
N THR A 128 -5.05 4.54 -6.07
CA THR A 128 -6.00 4.01 -5.08
C THR A 128 -7.02 5.07 -4.66
N GLY A 129 -6.55 6.29 -4.37
CA GLY A 129 -7.43 7.37 -3.95
C GLY A 129 -8.42 7.81 -5.04
N VAL A 130 -7.96 7.95 -6.28
CA VAL A 130 -8.81 8.33 -7.42
C VAL A 130 -9.91 7.30 -7.65
N VAL A 131 -9.60 5.99 -7.59
CA VAL A 131 -10.61 4.95 -7.85
C VAL A 131 -11.64 4.88 -6.72
N LEU A 132 -11.23 4.94 -5.45
CA LEU A 132 -12.15 5.01 -4.32
C LEU A 132 -13.04 6.27 -4.39
N GLY A 133 -12.43 7.43 -4.66
CA GLY A 133 -13.15 8.69 -4.81
C GLY A 133 -14.14 8.70 -5.98
N THR A 134 -13.76 8.13 -7.12
CA THR A 134 -14.63 8.02 -8.31
C THR A 134 -15.82 7.10 -8.05
N TYR A 135 -15.60 5.95 -7.40
CA TYR A 135 -16.69 5.06 -6.99
C TYR A 135 -17.68 5.80 -6.06
N MET A 136 -17.18 6.53 -5.06
CA MET A 136 -18.03 7.29 -4.14
C MET A 136 -18.78 8.43 -4.84
N ALA A 137 -18.16 9.08 -5.83
CA ALA A 137 -18.81 10.09 -6.65
C ALA A 137 -19.97 9.47 -7.47
N ILE A 138 -19.72 8.36 -8.15
CA ILE A 138 -20.74 7.63 -8.93
C ILE A 138 -21.90 7.22 -8.03
N MET A 139 -21.62 6.68 -6.83
CA MET A 139 -22.68 6.31 -5.90
C MET A 139 -23.47 7.51 -5.37
N SER A 140 -22.82 8.66 -5.19
CA SER A 140 -23.54 9.90 -4.84
C SER A 140 -24.46 10.37 -5.98
N VAL A 141 -24.02 10.21 -7.24
CA VAL A 141 -24.83 10.49 -8.43
C VAL A 141 -26.01 9.51 -8.57
N ILE A 142 -25.77 8.21 -8.35
CA ILE A 142 -26.82 7.18 -8.36
C ILE A 142 -27.85 7.47 -7.26
N PHE A 143 -27.39 7.83 -6.06
CA PHE A 143 -28.27 8.25 -4.97
C PHE A 143 -29.16 9.43 -5.38
N PHE A 144 -28.57 10.47 -5.98
CA PHE A 144 -29.30 11.64 -6.45
C PHE A 144 -30.35 11.29 -7.52
N TRP A 145 -29.98 10.47 -8.51
CA TRP A 145 -30.90 9.97 -9.54
C TRP A 145 -32.05 9.15 -8.93
N LEU A 146 -31.76 8.24 -8.01
CA LEU A 146 -32.76 7.42 -7.31
C LEU A 146 -33.71 8.26 -6.44
N ALA A 147 -33.23 9.37 -5.90
CA ALA A 147 -34.00 10.23 -5.00
C ALA A 147 -34.95 11.18 -5.74
N ILE A 148 -34.60 11.61 -6.97
CA ILE A 148 -35.36 12.64 -7.71
C ILE A 148 -36.16 12.04 -8.86
N GLU A 149 -35.53 11.25 -9.72
CA GLU A 149 -36.16 10.75 -10.95
C GLU A 149 -37.00 9.50 -10.70
N THR A 150 -36.66 8.74 -9.65
CA THR A 150 -37.24 7.43 -9.39
C THR A 150 -38.08 7.44 -8.12
N ASN A 151 -39.18 6.69 -8.09
CA ASN A 151 -39.97 6.48 -6.86
C ASN A 151 -39.42 5.35 -5.96
N PHE A 152 -38.12 5.04 -6.08
CA PHE A 152 -37.49 3.92 -5.37
C PHE A 152 -37.55 4.09 -3.84
N PHE A 153 -37.16 5.27 -3.34
CA PHE A 153 -37.16 5.54 -1.90
C PHE A 153 -38.57 5.59 -1.30
N PRO A 154 -39.55 6.31 -1.88
CA PRO A 154 -40.93 6.27 -1.39
C PRO A 154 -41.55 4.88 -1.40
N SER A 155 -41.32 4.07 -2.44
CA SER A 155 -41.90 2.72 -2.54
C SER A 155 -41.26 1.71 -1.58
N THR A 156 -39.96 1.81 -1.35
CA THR A 156 -39.23 0.84 -0.51
C THR A 156 -39.29 1.18 0.97
N PHE A 157 -39.20 2.47 1.32
CA PHE A 157 -39.08 2.93 2.71
C PHE A 157 -40.32 3.69 3.22
N GLY A 158 -41.34 3.91 2.38
CA GLY A 158 -42.57 4.62 2.77
C GLY A 158 -42.36 6.11 3.07
N VAL A 159 -41.28 6.70 2.57
CA VAL A 159 -40.93 8.11 2.83
C VAL A 159 -41.62 9.07 1.86
N LYS A 160 -41.85 10.31 2.30
CA LYS A 160 -42.46 11.36 1.45
C LYS A 160 -41.54 11.70 0.28
N PRO A 161 -42.03 11.87 -0.95
CA PRO A 161 -41.18 12.26 -2.07
C PRO A 161 -40.55 13.64 -1.83
N LEU A 162 -39.25 13.77 -2.08
CA LEU A 162 -38.52 15.03 -1.97
C LEU A 162 -38.90 15.89 -3.17
N LYS A 163 -39.51 17.06 -2.91
CA LYS A 163 -39.90 18.01 -3.97
C LYS A 163 -39.15 19.34 -3.88
N GLY A 164 -38.66 19.69 -2.69
CA GLY A 164 -37.92 20.93 -2.47
C GLY A 164 -36.43 20.77 -2.74
N ILE A 165 -35.83 21.74 -3.43
CA ILE A 165 -34.35 21.86 -3.60
C ILE A 165 -33.64 21.81 -2.24
N ALA A 166 -34.22 22.46 -1.22
CA ALA A 166 -33.66 22.49 0.12
C ALA A 166 -33.68 21.13 0.84
N GLU A 167 -34.70 20.30 0.57
CA GLU A 167 -34.81 18.95 1.13
C GLU A 167 -33.82 17.99 0.44
N ILE A 168 -33.63 18.15 -0.88
CA ILE A 168 -32.64 17.40 -1.66
C ILE A 168 -31.21 17.73 -1.20
N ASN A 169 -30.93 19.01 -0.92
CA ASN A 169 -29.63 19.43 -0.35
C ASN A 169 -29.34 18.73 0.98
N SER A 170 -30.31 18.65 1.89
CA SER A 170 -30.15 17.92 3.17
C SER A 170 -29.85 16.44 2.96
N ALA A 171 -30.56 15.81 2.02
CA ALA A 171 -30.41 14.38 1.74
C ALA A 171 -29.01 14.09 1.14
N LEU A 172 -28.59 14.87 0.16
CA LEU A 172 -27.28 14.74 -0.46
C LEU A 172 -26.15 15.07 0.53
N TYR A 173 -26.30 16.11 1.35
CA TYR A 173 -25.38 16.45 2.44
C TYR A 173 -25.15 15.27 3.38
N LEU A 174 -26.22 14.65 3.87
CA LEU A 174 -26.14 13.54 4.81
C LEU A 174 -25.43 12.33 4.18
N GLN A 175 -25.82 11.96 2.96
CA GLN A 175 -25.20 10.86 2.22
C GLN A 175 -23.70 11.09 1.98
N VAL A 176 -23.33 12.32 1.62
CA VAL A 176 -21.93 12.68 1.40
C VAL A 176 -21.14 12.64 2.70
N SER A 177 -21.70 13.16 3.79
CA SER A 177 -21.07 13.16 5.11
C SER A 177 -20.82 11.74 5.64
N ILE A 178 -21.82 10.85 5.62
CA ILE A 178 -21.70 9.48 6.13
C ILE A 178 -20.59 8.72 5.42
N ILE A 179 -20.66 8.64 4.08
CA ILE A 179 -19.71 7.83 3.32
C ILE A 179 -18.30 8.44 3.37
N SER A 180 -18.18 9.78 3.46
CA SER A 180 -16.85 10.42 3.52
C SER A 180 -16.13 10.06 4.79
N GLN A 181 -16.79 10.07 5.95
CA GLN A 181 -16.16 9.63 7.19
C GLN A 181 -16.01 8.11 7.26
N ALA A 182 -16.96 7.35 6.70
CA ALA A 182 -16.85 5.90 6.64
C ALA A 182 -15.60 5.45 5.88
N LEU A 183 -15.19 6.19 4.84
CA LEU A 183 -13.98 5.90 4.07
C LEU A 183 -12.72 5.78 4.95
N ILE A 184 -12.64 6.50 6.08
CA ILE A 184 -11.50 6.40 7.01
C ILE A 184 -11.31 4.94 7.47
N PHE A 185 -12.38 4.19 7.70
CA PHE A 185 -12.32 2.79 8.12
C PHE A 185 -11.81 1.84 7.01
N VAL A 186 -12.07 2.20 5.75
CA VAL A 186 -11.56 1.45 4.59
C VAL A 186 -10.09 1.75 4.36
N THR A 187 -9.70 3.03 4.39
CA THR A 187 -8.32 3.44 4.09
C THR A 187 -7.34 3.08 5.19
N ARG A 188 -7.76 3.07 6.47
CA ARG A 188 -6.93 2.61 7.58
C ARG A 188 -6.59 1.12 7.52
N SER A 189 -7.48 0.31 6.95
CA SER A 189 -7.47 -1.13 7.11
C SER A 189 -6.72 -1.79 5.96
N ARG A 190 -5.81 -2.72 6.31
CA ARG A 190 -5.13 -3.52 5.28
C ARG A 190 -6.01 -4.68 4.83
N SER A 191 -6.68 -5.33 5.78
CA SER A 191 -7.71 -6.34 5.55
C SER A 191 -9.09 -5.69 5.44
N TRP A 192 -10.14 -6.45 5.67
CA TRP A 192 -11.52 -5.95 5.74
C TRP A 192 -11.63 -4.94 6.86
N SER A 193 -12.34 -3.84 6.60
CA SER A 193 -12.50 -2.75 7.56
C SER A 193 -13.17 -3.18 8.86
N PHE A 194 -14.07 -4.16 8.82
CA PHE A 194 -14.76 -4.71 9.99
C PHE A 194 -13.88 -5.62 10.86
N VAL A 195 -12.83 -6.21 10.29
CA VAL A 195 -11.94 -7.14 11.00
C VAL A 195 -10.88 -6.38 11.79
N GLU A 196 -10.42 -5.24 11.27
CA GLU A 196 -9.42 -4.41 11.93
C GLU A 196 -10.09 -3.40 12.85
N CYS A 197 -10.23 -3.77 14.13
CA CYS A 197 -10.86 -2.93 15.14
C CYS A 197 -10.28 -1.51 15.18
N PRO A 198 -11.12 -0.47 15.00
CA PRO A 198 -10.65 0.89 15.05
C PRO A 198 -10.26 1.35 16.46
N GLY A 199 -9.40 2.36 16.55
CA GLY A 199 -9.08 3.00 17.83
C GLY A 199 -10.32 3.69 18.40
N TYR A 200 -10.49 3.62 19.73
CA TYR A 200 -11.68 4.18 20.41
C TYR A 200 -11.93 5.66 20.09
N LEU A 201 -10.87 6.46 19.97
CA LEU A 201 -10.98 7.88 19.61
C LEU A 201 -11.60 8.08 18.22
N LEU A 202 -11.23 7.24 17.24
CA LEU A 202 -11.80 7.33 15.89
C LEU A 202 -13.29 6.96 15.89
N ILE A 203 -13.67 5.92 16.65
CA ILE A 203 -15.08 5.50 16.75
C ILE A 203 -15.92 6.60 17.38
N ILE A 204 -15.45 7.18 18.50
CA ILE A 204 -16.16 8.24 19.19
C ILE A 204 -16.28 9.48 18.29
N ALA A 205 -15.20 9.86 17.59
CA ALA A 205 -15.24 10.99 16.67
C ALA A 205 -16.19 10.75 15.49
N PHE A 206 -16.19 9.55 14.92
CA PHE A 206 -17.13 9.16 13.87
C PHE A 206 -18.58 9.25 14.36
N ILE A 207 -18.90 8.64 15.50
CA ILE A 207 -20.26 8.66 16.06
C ILE A 207 -20.70 10.09 16.36
N ALA A 208 -19.83 10.90 16.99
CA ALA A 208 -20.15 12.28 17.32
C ALA A 208 -20.39 13.12 16.06
N ALA A 209 -19.52 13.02 15.06
CA ALA A 209 -19.65 13.79 13.83
C ALA A 209 -20.86 13.33 13.00
N GLN A 210 -21.16 12.03 12.97
CA GLN A 210 -22.34 11.50 12.28
C GLN A 210 -23.66 11.78 13.00
N LEU A 211 -23.65 11.85 14.33
CA LEU A 211 -24.78 12.31 15.11
C LEU A 211 -25.08 13.78 14.75
N VAL A 212 -24.06 14.64 14.77
CA VAL A 212 -24.20 16.06 14.39
C VAL A 212 -24.67 16.19 12.94
N ALA A 213 -24.08 15.44 12.00
CA ALA A 213 -24.51 15.47 10.60
C ALA A 213 -25.98 15.02 10.43
N SER A 214 -26.39 13.97 11.12
CA SER A 214 -27.78 13.48 11.09
C SER A 214 -28.76 14.49 11.70
N LEU A 215 -28.40 15.12 12.83
CA LEU A 215 -29.22 16.16 13.45
C LEU A 215 -29.39 17.38 12.55
N ILE A 216 -28.32 17.83 11.88
CA ILE A 216 -28.38 18.93 10.90
C ILE A 216 -29.31 18.55 9.75
N ALA A 217 -29.17 17.35 9.17
CA ALA A 217 -30.01 16.92 8.05
C ALA A 217 -31.49 16.80 8.42
N VAL A 218 -31.80 16.38 9.66
CA VAL A 218 -33.17 16.15 10.12
C VAL A 218 -33.87 17.42 10.56
N TYR A 219 -33.17 18.32 11.26
CA TYR A 219 -33.79 19.45 11.96
C TYR A 219 -33.39 20.83 11.45
N ALA A 220 -32.33 20.97 10.65
CA ALA A 220 -31.90 22.29 10.22
C ALA A 220 -32.88 22.89 9.20
N GLU A 221 -33.35 24.10 9.49
CA GLU A 221 -34.11 24.95 8.58
C GLU A 221 -33.35 26.27 8.47
N TRP A 222 -32.43 26.34 7.50
CA TRP A 222 -31.64 27.54 7.25
C TRP A 222 -31.84 28.00 5.81
N ASP A 223 -32.56 29.10 5.65
CA ASP A 223 -32.84 29.68 4.33
C ASP A 223 -31.54 30.11 3.62
N PHE A 224 -30.58 30.67 4.36
CA PHE A 224 -29.29 31.08 3.80
C PHE A 224 -28.49 29.90 3.23
N ALA A 225 -28.60 28.72 3.86
CA ALA A 225 -27.88 27.53 3.47
C ALA A 225 -28.67 26.64 2.50
N ARG A 226 -29.89 27.06 2.11
CA ARG A 226 -30.82 26.30 1.27
C ARG A 226 -31.01 24.86 1.77
N ILE A 227 -31.27 24.71 3.07
CA ILE A 227 -31.47 23.41 3.72
C ILE A 227 -32.79 23.38 4.48
N LYS A 228 -33.49 22.26 4.39
CA LYS A 228 -34.74 22.01 5.13
C LYS A 228 -34.75 20.60 5.69
N GLY A 229 -35.18 20.45 6.93
CA GLY A 229 -35.23 19.18 7.62
C GLY A 229 -36.04 18.12 6.87
N ILE A 230 -35.42 16.96 6.60
CA ILE A 230 -36.05 15.85 5.84
C ILE A 230 -36.73 14.79 6.74
N GLY A 231 -36.57 14.91 8.06
CA GLY A 231 -37.10 13.96 9.04
C GLY A 231 -36.29 12.66 9.18
N TRP A 232 -36.54 11.92 10.26
CA TRP A 232 -35.81 10.70 10.59
C TRP A 232 -36.04 9.53 9.61
N GLY A 233 -37.19 9.47 8.95
CA GLY A 233 -37.48 8.43 7.96
C GLY A 233 -36.50 8.48 6.77
N TRP A 234 -36.29 9.67 6.22
CA TRP A 234 -35.29 9.88 5.16
C TRP A 234 -33.86 9.69 5.66
N ALA A 235 -33.53 10.19 6.85
CA ALA A 235 -32.21 9.97 7.44
C ALA A 235 -31.90 8.46 7.56
N GLY A 236 -32.84 7.65 8.04
CA GLY A 236 -32.71 6.20 8.12
C GLY A 236 -32.49 5.55 6.75
N ALA A 237 -33.25 5.93 5.74
CA ALA A 237 -33.08 5.41 4.37
C ALA A 237 -31.70 5.76 3.79
N ILE A 238 -31.20 6.97 4.05
CA ILE A 238 -29.87 7.42 3.64
C ILE A 238 -28.76 6.64 4.37
N TRP A 239 -28.95 6.36 5.66
CA TRP A 239 -28.05 5.50 6.42
C TRP A 239 -27.97 4.10 5.83
N VAL A 240 -29.10 3.48 5.52
CA VAL A 240 -29.14 2.14 4.88
C VAL A 240 -28.43 2.18 3.53
N TYR A 241 -28.73 3.16 2.69
CA TYR A 241 -28.05 3.33 1.41
C TYR A 241 -26.53 3.49 1.57
N SER A 242 -26.12 4.29 2.54
CA SER A 242 -24.69 4.56 2.82
C SER A 242 -23.97 3.31 3.33
N ILE A 243 -24.61 2.50 4.18
CA ILE A 243 -24.08 1.22 4.66
C ILE A 243 -23.94 0.22 3.52
N VAL A 244 -24.94 0.11 2.63
CA VAL A 244 -24.85 -0.78 1.47
C VAL A 244 -23.72 -0.34 0.53
N THR A 245 -23.58 0.95 0.31
CA THR A 245 -22.50 1.54 -0.53
C THR A 245 -21.12 1.38 0.10
N TYR A 246 -21.05 1.20 1.41
CA TYR A 246 -19.78 1.05 2.12
C TYR A 246 -19.10 -0.31 1.85
N PHE A 247 -19.86 -1.41 1.81
CA PHE A 247 -19.27 -2.76 1.68
C PHE A 247 -18.40 -2.95 0.42
N PRO A 248 -18.80 -2.49 -0.78
CA PRO A 248 -17.97 -2.66 -1.98
C PRO A 248 -16.66 -1.86 -1.96
N LEU A 249 -16.50 -0.85 -1.08
CA LEU A 249 -15.25 -0.10 -0.97
C LEU A 249 -14.08 -0.98 -0.55
N ASP A 250 -14.30 -1.95 0.35
CA ASP A 250 -13.26 -2.90 0.76
C ASP A 250 -12.86 -3.82 -0.41
N ILE A 251 -13.83 -4.25 -1.22
CA ILE A 251 -13.58 -5.05 -2.41
C ILE A 251 -12.74 -4.24 -3.41
N LEU A 252 -13.13 -2.99 -3.66
CA LEU A 252 -12.42 -2.08 -4.56
C LEU A 252 -10.98 -1.80 -4.08
N LYS A 253 -10.79 -1.67 -2.77
CA LYS A 253 -9.47 -1.54 -2.15
C LYS A 253 -8.60 -2.76 -2.42
N PHE A 254 -9.14 -3.97 -2.33
CA PHE A 254 -8.38 -5.19 -2.61
C PHE A 254 -8.05 -5.33 -4.09
N THR A 255 -9.01 -5.06 -4.98
CA THR A 255 -8.78 -5.16 -6.42
C THR A 255 -7.72 -4.17 -6.88
N ILE A 256 -7.76 -2.91 -6.40
CA ILE A 256 -6.75 -1.91 -6.79
C ILE A 256 -5.37 -2.28 -6.28
N ARG A 257 -5.28 -2.75 -5.02
CA ARG A 257 -3.99 -3.15 -4.44
C ARG A 257 -3.40 -4.36 -5.15
N TYR A 258 -4.24 -5.31 -5.52
CA TYR A 258 -3.82 -6.47 -6.31
C TYR A 258 -3.35 -6.07 -7.70
N ALA A 259 -4.10 -5.21 -8.41
CA ALA A 259 -3.75 -4.72 -9.73
C ALA A 259 -2.43 -3.92 -9.72
N LEU A 260 -2.23 -3.06 -8.71
CA LEU A 260 -1.01 -2.26 -8.54
C LEU A 260 0.20 -3.08 -8.07
N SER A 261 0.00 -4.26 -7.47
CA SER A 261 1.10 -5.11 -6.98
C SER A 261 1.90 -5.80 -8.08
N GLY A 262 1.53 -5.65 -9.36
CA GLY A 262 2.19 -6.33 -10.48
C GLY A 262 1.81 -7.81 -10.62
N LYS A 263 1.42 -8.47 -9.52
CA LYS A 263 1.00 -9.89 -9.51
C LYS A 263 -0.12 -10.23 -10.48
N ALA A 264 -1.01 -9.29 -10.77
CA ALA A 264 -2.06 -9.48 -11.77
C ALA A 264 -1.48 -9.63 -13.19
N TRP A 265 -0.44 -8.85 -13.51
CA TRP A 265 0.26 -8.91 -14.77
C TRP A 265 1.20 -10.11 -14.84
N ASP A 266 1.91 -10.41 -13.75
CA ASP A 266 2.80 -11.58 -13.67
C ASP A 266 2.00 -12.87 -13.85
N ASN A 267 0.87 -13.03 -13.15
CA ASN A 267 0.00 -14.21 -13.32
C ASN A 267 -0.61 -14.31 -14.73
N MET A 268 -0.86 -13.19 -15.41
CA MET A 268 -1.39 -13.19 -16.77
C MET A 268 -0.30 -13.50 -17.81
N LEU A 269 0.93 -13.04 -17.58
CA LEU A 269 2.12 -13.38 -18.37
C LEU A 269 2.50 -14.85 -18.15
N ASP A 270 2.50 -15.33 -16.92
CA ASP A 270 2.77 -16.74 -16.57
C ASP A 270 1.70 -17.69 -17.12
N ASN A 271 0.42 -17.29 -17.12
CA ASN A 271 -0.60 -18.09 -17.82
C ASN A 271 -0.38 -18.08 -19.34
N LYS A 272 0.09 -16.98 -19.95
CA LYS A 272 0.42 -16.94 -21.38
C LYS A 272 1.67 -17.78 -21.70
N THR A 273 2.65 -17.85 -20.81
CA THR A 273 3.81 -18.75 -20.96
C THR A 273 3.47 -20.21 -20.63
N ALA A 274 2.40 -20.49 -19.89
CA ALA A 274 1.87 -21.87 -19.76
C ALA A 274 1.17 -22.36 -21.04
N PHE A 275 0.62 -21.44 -21.85
CA PHE A 275 0.04 -21.71 -23.16
C PHE A 275 0.99 -21.38 -24.32
N THR A 276 2.30 -21.62 -24.18
CA THR A 276 3.15 -21.55 -25.38
C THR A 276 2.76 -22.65 -26.37
N THR A 277 2.60 -22.27 -27.62
CA THR A 277 2.42 -23.15 -28.78
C THR A 277 3.71 -23.92 -29.14
N LYS A 278 4.63 -24.16 -28.18
CA LYS A 278 5.80 -25.01 -28.44
C LYS A 278 5.37 -26.47 -28.32
N LYS A 279 5.24 -27.12 -29.47
CA LYS A 279 5.09 -28.57 -29.58
C LYS A 279 6.26 -29.23 -28.82
N ASP A 280 5.95 -30.12 -27.89
CA ASP A 280 6.93 -30.94 -27.16
C ASP A 280 7.99 -30.16 -26.35
N TYR A 281 7.60 -29.13 -25.60
CA TYR A 281 8.44 -28.50 -24.55
C TYR A 281 9.89 -28.13 -24.98
N GLY A 282 10.08 -27.76 -26.24
CA GLY A 282 11.40 -27.36 -26.75
C GLY A 282 12.42 -28.48 -26.87
N ILE A 283 12.00 -29.75 -27.03
CA ILE A 283 12.91 -30.89 -27.28
C ILE A 283 13.80 -30.63 -28.50
N GLY A 284 13.25 -30.09 -29.60
CA GLY A 284 14.04 -29.76 -30.80
C GLY A 284 15.09 -28.65 -30.57
N GLU A 285 14.81 -27.69 -29.69
CA GLU A 285 15.79 -26.66 -29.32
C GLU A 285 16.91 -27.25 -28.45
N ARG A 286 16.60 -28.20 -27.57
CA ARG A 286 17.61 -28.91 -26.77
C ARG A 286 18.46 -29.85 -27.62
N GLU A 287 17.88 -30.51 -28.61
CA GLU A 287 18.64 -31.31 -29.59
C GLU A 287 19.56 -30.41 -30.43
N ALA A 288 19.09 -29.24 -30.86
CA ALA A 288 19.89 -28.27 -31.59
C ALA A 288 21.03 -27.70 -30.73
N GLN A 289 20.76 -27.38 -29.46
CA GLN A 289 21.79 -26.94 -28.50
C GLN A 289 22.82 -28.05 -28.24
N TRP A 290 22.37 -29.28 -27.99
CA TRP A 290 23.26 -30.44 -27.80
C TRP A 290 24.12 -30.70 -29.04
N ALA A 291 23.56 -30.61 -30.24
CA ALA A 291 24.32 -30.73 -31.49
C ALA A 291 25.33 -29.59 -31.68
N THR A 292 25.02 -28.38 -31.20
CA THR A 292 25.91 -27.23 -31.25
C THR A 292 27.06 -27.37 -30.25
N GLU A 293 26.77 -27.85 -29.03
CA GLU A 293 27.77 -28.15 -27.99
C GLU A 293 28.69 -29.32 -28.38
N GLN A 294 28.16 -30.35 -29.07
CA GLN A 294 29.02 -31.42 -29.60
C GLN A 294 29.99 -30.91 -30.68
N ARG A 295 29.55 -29.97 -31.53
CA ARG A 295 30.40 -29.36 -32.56
C ARG A 295 31.52 -28.52 -31.96
N THR A 296 31.25 -27.75 -30.91
CA THR A 296 32.26 -26.95 -30.22
C THR A 296 33.24 -27.81 -29.42
N MET A 297 32.80 -28.94 -28.83
CA MET A 297 33.66 -29.91 -28.16
C MET A 297 34.68 -30.58 -29.11
N HIS A 298 34.37 -30.69 -30.41
CA HIS A 298 35.28 -31.22 -31.43
C HIS A 298 36.13 -30.13 -32.13
N GLY A 299 36.14 -28.90 -31.60
CA GLY A 299 37.00 -27.81 -32.09
C GLY A 299 36.53 -27.16 -33.39
N LEU A 300 35.30 -27.42 -33.84
CA LEU A 300 34.72 -26.76 -35.01
C LEU A 300 33.95 -25.51 -34.53
N GLN A 301 34.40 -24.33 -34.97
CA GLN A 301 33.68 -23.07 -34.71
C GLN A 301 32.35 -23.04 -35.48
N PRO A 302 31.24 -22.60 -34.85
CA PRO A 302 30.00 -22.36 -35.57
C PRO A 302 30.17 -21.21 -36.57
N PRO A 303 29.42 -21.19 -37.69
CA PRO A 303 29.49 -20.10 -38.65
C PRO A 303 29.03 -18.80 -37.97
N GLU A 304 29.85 -17.76 -38.03
CA GLU A 304 29.51 -16.43 -37.51
C GLU A 304 28.35 -15.84 -38.32
N THR A 305 27.15 -15.84 -37.73
CA THR A 305 26.02 -15.08 -38.25
C THR A 305 26.14 -13.63 -37.77
N ILE A 306 26.49 -12.75 -38.69
CA ILE A 306 26.42 -11.30 -38.55
C ILE A 306 24.94 -10.92 -38.44
N PHE A 307 24.44 -10.57 -37.24
CA PHE A 307 23.46 -9.49 -36.93
C PHE A 307 22.82 -9.65 -35.52
N HIS A 308 23.04 -8.60 -34.71
CA HIS A 308 22.33 -8.00 -33.54
C HIS A 308 21.36 -8.77 -32.59
N GLU A 309 21.53 -8.40 -31.30
CA GLU A 309 20.61 -8.38 -30.14
C GLU A 309 20.51 -9.60 -29.19
N SER A 310 21.20 -9.53 -28.05
CA SER A 310 20.59 -9.36 -26.70
C SER A 310 21.66 -9.51 -25.59
N SER A 311 21.90 -8.42 -24.86
CA SER A 311 22.88 -8.32 -23.77
C SER A 311 22.45 -9.04 -22.48
N SER A 312 21.66 -10.12 -22.57
CA SER A 312 21.16 -10.89 -21.43
C SER A 312 21.77 -12.29 -21.33
N HIS A 313 22.39 -12.79 -22.39
CA HIS A 313 23.01 -14.12 -22.40
C HIS A 313 24.49 -14.14 -21.97
N GLU A 314 25.23 -13.03 -22.12
CA GLU A 314 26.61 -12.92 -21.64
C GLU A 314 26.71 -12.95 -20.11
N ASP A 315 25.81 -12.25 -19.39
CA ASP A 315 25.84 -12.18 -17.92
C ASP A 315 25.63 -13.55 -17.25
N HIS A 316 24.77 -14.41 -17.82
CA HIS A 316 24.57 -15.77 -17.29
C HIS A 316 25.78 -16.68 -17.55
N SER A 317 26.49 -16.47 -18.67
CA SER A 317 27.72 -17.18 -19.01
C SER A 317 28.85 -16.78 -18.06
N GLU A 318 29.02 -15.48 -17.77
CA GLU A 318 30.05 -15.00 -16.85
C GLU A 318 29.83 -15.48 -15.41
N ILE A 319 28.59 -15.48 -14.93
CA ILE A 319 28.27 -15.97 -13.58
C ILE A 319 28.56 -17.48 -13.48
N ALA A 320 28.22 -18.26 -14.51
CA ALA A 320 28.51 -19.69 -14.56
C ALA A 320 30.02 -19.96 -14.61
N GLU A 321 30.77 -19.17 -15.38
CA GLU A 321 32.22 -19.30 -15.50
C GLU A 321 32.95 -18.89 -14.19
N GLN A 322 32.48 -17.84 -13.52
CA GLN A 322 32.97 -17.44 -12.20
C GLN A 322 32.65 -18.49 -11.13
N ALA A 323 31.47 -19.11 -11.16
CA ALA A 323 31.11 -20.20 -10.27
C ALA A 323 32.01 -21.43 -10.49
N LYS A 324 32.29 -21.77 -11.76
CA LYS A 324 33.22 -22.86 -12.13
C LYS A 324 34.64 -22.59 -11.62
N LYS A 325 35.18 -21.37 -11.83
CA LYS A 325 36.50 -20.98 -11.30
C LYS A 325 36.57 -21.06 -9.76
N ARG A 326 35.50 -20.64 -9.05
CA ARG A 326 35.43 -20.75 -7.58
C ARG A 326 35.41 -22.21 -7.11
N ALA A 327 34.68 -23.08 -7.83
CA ALA A 327 34.65 -24.51 -7.54
C ALA A 327 36.02 -25.19 -7.79
N GLU A 328 36.71 -24.82 -8.87
CA GLU A 328 38.05 -25.31 -9.19
C GLU A 328 39.08 -24.90 -8.11
N ILE A 329 39.04 -23.63 -7.67
CA ILE A 329 39.90 -23.10 -6.60
C ILE A 329 39.61 -23.81 -5.27
N ALA A 330 38.34 -24.05 -4.94
CA ALA A 330 37.97 -24.79 -3.74
C ALA A 330 38.50 -26.24 -3.77
N ARG A 331 38.36 -26.92 -4.91
CA ARG A 331 38.89 -28.27 -5.13
C ARG A 331 40.42 -28.33 -5.01
N LEU A 332 41.12 -27.37 -5.61
CA LEU A 332 42.59 -27.28 -5.50
C LEU A 332 43.03 -27.00 -4.05
N ARG A 333 42.26 -26.20 -3.30
CA ARG A 333 42.51 -25.94 -1.88
C ARG A 333 42.35 -27.20 -1.03
N GLU A 334 41.35 -28.03 -1.32
CA GLU A 334 41.17 -29.34 -0.65
C GLU A 334 42.33 -30.31 -0.93
N LEU A 335 42.89 -30.28 -2.15
CA LEU A 335 43.99 -31.16 -2.55
C LEU A 335 45.37 -30.71 -2.07
N HIS A 336 45.65 -29.41 -2.11
CA HIS A 336 47.00 -28.87 -1.90
C HIS A 336 47.25 -28.24 -0.53
N THR A 337 46.21 -28.04 0.30
CA THR A 337 46.39 -27.48 1.65
C THR A 337 46.06 -28.51 2.72
N LEU A 338 46.94 -28.62 3.73
CA LEU A 338 46.72 -29.49 4.90
C LEU A 338 45.39 -29.19 5.59
N LYS A 339 45.01 -27.91 5.68
CA LYS A 339 43.72 -27.47 6.23
C LYS A 339 42.53 -27.99 5.41
N GLY A 340 42.58 -27.85 4.08
CA GLY A 340 41.53 -28.34 3.19
C GLY A 340 41.39 -29.87 3.22
N HIS A 341 42.50 -30.59 3.38
CA HIS A 341 42.49 -32.04 3.51
C HIS A 341 41.87 -32.51 4.84
N VAL A 342 42.16 -31.80 5.94
CA VAL A 342 41.54 -32.07 7.25
C VAL A 342 40.04 -31.77 7.21
N GLU A 343 39.64 -30.63 6.64
CA GLU A 343 38.23 -30.25 6.53
C GLU A 343 37.43 -31.23 5.65
N SER A 344 37.99 -31.73 4.54
CA SER A 344 37.31 -32.70 3.67
C SER A 344 37.14 -34.07 4.34
N VAL A 345 38.15 -34.55 5.08
CA VAL A 345 38.08 -35.81 5.83
C VAL A 345 37.09 -35.73 6.99
N VAL A 346 37.04 -34.60 7.70
CA VAL A 346 36.08 -34.34 8.78
C VAL A 346 34.65 -34.32 8.23
N LYS A 347 34.44 -33.69 7.07
CA LYS A 347 33.15 -33.64 6.37
C LYS A 347 32.71 -35.02 5.87
N LEU A 348 33.63 -35.84 5.33
CA LEU A 348 33.36 -37.22 4.90
C LEU A 348 33.00 -38.15 6.07
N LYS A 349 33.51 -37.87 7.28
CA LYS A 349 33.19 -38.62 8.49
C LYS A 349 31.94 -38.11 9.24
N GLY A 350 31.27 -37.08 8.71
CA GLY A 350 30.04 -36.53 9.30
C GLY A 350 30.24 -35.86 10.66
N LEU A 351 31.44 -35.34 10.93
CA LEU A 351 31.78 -34.66 12.19
C LEU A 351 31.57 -33.15 12.04
N ASP A 352 30.95 -32.53 13.04
CA ASP A 352 30.64 -31.09 13.04
C ASP A 352 31.89 -30.24 13.29
N ILE A 353 32.28 -29.43 12.29
CA ILE A 353 33.50 -28.62 12.28
C ILE A 353 33.50 -27.54 13.38
N GLU A 354 32.33 -27.14 13.87
CA GLU A 354 32.20 -26.11 14.92
C GLU A 354 32.57 -26.60 16.33
N THR A 355 32.76 -27.91 16.54
CA THR A 355 33.16 -28.46 17.86
C THR A 355 34.67 -28.48 18.09
N ILE A 356 35.49 -28.18 17.08
CA ILE A 356 36.96 -28.11 17.23
C ILE A 356 37.32 -26.69 17.70
N GLN A 357 37.45 -26.51 19.01
CA GLN A 357 37.95 -25.28 19.63
C GLN A 357 39.28 -24.84 18.99
N GLN A 358 39.27 -23.70 18.30
CA GLN A 358 40.48 -23.02 17.84
C GLN A 358 41.14 -22.31 19.02
N HIS A 359 41.88 -23.05 19.83
CA HIS A 359 42.94 -22.48 20.65
C HIS A 359 44.27 -22.75 19.96
N TYR A 360 44.80 -21.77 19.24
CA TYR A 360 46.25 -21.52 19.21
C TYR A 360 46.50 -20.07 18.75
N THR A 361 46.89 -19.26 19.73
CA THR A 361 47.79 -18.11 19.55
C THR A 361 49.19 -18.63 19.19
N VAL A 362 49.76 -18.16 18.08
CA VAL A 362 51.03 -17.41 17.95
C VAL A 362 50.99 -16.71 16.60
#